data_AF-A0A538AVG3-F1
#
_entry.id   AF-A0A538AVG3-F1
#
_cell.length_a   1.000
_cell.length_b   1.000
_cell.length_c   1.000
_cell.angle_alpha   90.00
_cell.angle_beta   90.00
_cell.angle_gamma   90.00
#
_symmetry.space_group_name_H-M   'P 1'
#
loop_
_entity.id
_entity.type
_entity.pdbx_description
1 polymer ?
#
loop_
_entity_poly.entity_id
_entity_poly.type
_entity_poly.pdbx_seq_one_letter_code
_entity_poly.pdbx_strand_id
1 'polypeptide(L)'
;MAGKVFWRGALARLQPDQQDLSALLGSLEHRDLIRREAVSRIRGDQQFSFKHMLIRDVAYQTLPRVDRRQRHAIVAGFLEEATSELGFSAAALAHHWREAGDTPRAVGYLMSAGDQAGRGWAKERAVQLYREALGLVSEDSGDLRQEILRRLAVASQAAWHLADMEHLRARPDEAAKRAPESGGSPPA
;
A
#
# COMPACT_ATOMS: atom_id res chain seq x y z
N MET A 1 9.90 2.80 -11.86
CA MET A 1 9.24 3.40 -10.67
C MET A 1 7.74 3.27 -10.86
N ALA A 2 7.04 2.51 -10.01
CA ALA A 2 5.59 2.32 -10.15
C ALA A 2 4.76 3.41 -9.43
N GLY A 3 5.39 4.43 -8.85
CA GLY A 3 4.73 5.56 -8.19
C GLY A 3 4.82 6.85 -9.00
N LYS A 4 4.02 7.85 -8.60
CA LYS A 4 4.13 9.24 -9.09
C LYS A 4 5.41 9.93 -8.59
N VAL A 5 5.85 9.56 -7.39
CA VAL A 5 6.97 10.18 -6.66
C VAL A 5 8.17 9.24 -6.67
N PHE A 6 9.37 9.81 -6.73
CA PHE A 6 10.64 9.12 -6.64
C PHE A 6 11.71 9.98 -5.95
N TRP A 7 12.83 9.36 -5.58
CA TRP A 7 13.91 10.02 -4.87
C TRP A 7 15.24 9.86 -5.60
N ARG A 8 16.10 10.86 -5.45
CA ARG A 8 17.44 10.85 -6.03
C ARG A 8 18.29 9.71 -5.47
N GLY A 9 18.24 9.44 -4.16
CA GLY A 9 18.98 8.36 -3.52
C GLY A 9 18.65 6.99 -4.12
N ALA A 10 17.37 6.73 -4.41
CA ALA A 10 16.94 5.52 -5.11
C ALA A 10 17.57 5.43 -6.52
N LEU A 11 17.57 6.53 -7.28
CA LEU A 11 18.18 6.58 -8.62
C LEU A 11 19.69 6.38 -8.59
N ALA A 12 20.38 6.94 -7.59
CA ALA A 12 21.81 6.76 -7.40
C ALA A 12 22.18 5.29 -7.15
N ARG A 13 21.35 4.52 -6.44
CA ARG A 13 21.55 3.07 -6.28
C ARG A 13 21.27 2.28 -7.55
N LEU A 14 20.32 2.75 -8.37
CA LEU A 14 20.01 2.12 -9.65
C LEU A 14 21.10 2.37 -10.71
N GLN A 15 21.80 3.49 -10.62
CA GLN A 15 22.81 3.94 -11.58
C GLN A 15 24.02 4.50 -10.84
N PRO A 16 24.81 3.66 -10.15
CA PRO A 16 25.93 4.10 -9.33
C PRO A 16 27.04 4.79 -10.14
N ASP A 17 27.20 4.40 -11.41
CA ASP A 17 28.21 4.96 -12.32
C ASP A 17 27.78 6.26 -12.99
N GLN A 18 26.55 6.75 -12.74
CA GLN A 18 26.04 7.97 -13.34
C GLN A 18 26.64 9.21 -12.66
N GLN A 19 27.75 9.69 -13.21
CA GLN A 19 28.51 10.82 -12.64
C GLN A 19 27.74 12.15 -12.61
N ASP A 20 26.72 12.32 -13.45
CA ASP A 20 25.93 13.57 -13.54
C ASP A 20 24.42 13.38 -13.40
N LEU A 21 24.01 12.63 -12.37
CA LEU A 21 22.58 12.45 -12.06
C LEU A 21 21.87 13.79 -11.77
N SER A 22 22.60 14.78 -11.22
CA SER A 22 22.08 16.13 -10.97
C SER A 22 21.65 16.83 -12.26
N ALA A 23 22.54 16.91 -13.27
CA ALA A 23 22.21 17.61 -14.50
C ALA A 23 21.14 16.86 -15.30
N LEU A 24 21.13 15.52 -15.27
CA LEU A 24 20.06 14.74 -15.88
C LEU A 24 18.68 15.06 -15.28
N LEU A 25 18.58 15.10 -13.94
CA LEU A 25 17.34 15.49 -13.26
C LEU A 25 16.96 16.93 -13.60
N GLY A 26 17.92 17.85 -13.63
CA GLY A 26 17.70 19.24 -14.04
C GLY A 26 17.21 19.37 -15.50
N SER A 27 17.73 18.56 -16.41
CA SER A 27 17.29 18.50 -17.81
C SER A 27 15.86 17.97 -17.94
N LEU A 28 15.50 16.94 -17.18
CA LEU A 28 14.12 16.41 -17.14
C LEU A 28 13.14 17.41 -16.53
N GLU A 29 13.55 18.18 -15.53
CA GLU A 29 12.76 19.26 -14.93
C GLU A 29 12.59 20.44 -15.90
N HIS A 30 13.65 20.85 -16.59
CA HIS A 30 13.58 21.91 -17.60
C HIS A 30 12.67 21.54 -18.79
N ARG A 31 12.61 20.26 -19.14
CA ARG A 31 11.68 19.71 -20.15
C ARG A 31 10.27 19.46 -19.62
N ASP A 32 9.99 19.85 -18.38
CA ASP A 32 8.68 19.76 -17.75
C ASP A 32 8.15 18.32 -17.60
N LEU A 33 9.04 17.34 -17.57
CA LEU A 33 8.70 15.92 -17.44
C LEU A 33 8.56 15.50 -15.97
N ILE A 34 9.37 16.11 -15.12
CA ILE A 34 9.37 15.91 -13.67
C ILE A 34 9.33 17.26 -12.97
N ARG A 35 8.94 17.24 -11.70
CA ARG A 35 8.98 18.40 -10.80
C ARG A 35 9.72 18.02 -9.53
N ARG A 36 10.65 18.86 -9.08
CA ARG A 36 11.20 18.74 -7.74
C ARG A 36 10.18 19.18 -6.70
N GLU A 37 10.00 18.36 -5.67
CA GLU A 37 9.12 18.67 -4.55
C GLU A 37 9.88 19.54 -3.53
N ALA A 38 9.18 20.55 -2.99
CA ALA A 38 9.77 21.47 -2.01
C ALA A 38 10.12 20.75 -0.70
N VAL A 39 9.35 19.73 -0.33
CA VAL A 39 9.56 18.91 0.86
C VAL A 39 9.74 17.46 0.44
N SER A 40 10.85 16.85 0.89
CA SER A 40 11.08 15.42 0.76
C SER A 40 10.54 14.68 1.97
N ARG A 41 9.86 13.57 1.72
CA ARG A 41 9.50 12.64 2.80
C ARG A 41 10.74 11.95 3.38
N ILE A 42 11.81 11.77 2.60
CA ILE A 42 13.07 11.16 3.06
C ILE A 42 14.03 12.25 3.49
N ARG A 43 14.35 12.29 4.78
CA ARG A 43 15.29 13.26 5.34
C ARG A 43 16.64 13.12 4.62
N GLY A 44 17.20 14.25 4.18
CA GLY A 44 18.48 14.29 3.49
C GLY A 44 18.45 13.87 2.02
N ASP A 45 17.29 13.44 1.48
CA ASP A 45 17.17 13.10 0.06
C ASP A 45 16.28 14.09 -0.70
N GLN A 46 16.47 14.16 -2.02
CA GLN A 46 15.70 14.98 -2.94
C GLN A 46 14.53 14.18 -3.52
N GLN A 47 13.32 14.71 -3.35
CA GLN A 47 12.09 14.12 -3.87
C GLN A 47 11.66 14.80 -5.16
N PHE A 48 11.22 13.99 -6.12
CA PHE A 48 10.69 14.42 -7.41
C PHE A 48 9.38 13.71 -7.70
N SER A 49 8.55 14.30 -8.56
CA SER A 49 7.33 13.68 -9.07
C SER A 49 7.26 13.79 -10.59
N PHE A 50 6.64 12.79 -11.24
CA PHE A 50 6.29 12.91 -12.65
C PHE A 50 5.15 13.92 -12.81
N LYS A 51 5.28 14.81 -13.80
CA LYS A 51 4.22 15.78 -14.11
C LYS A 51 2.95 15.08 -14.63
N HIS A 52 3.13 14.08 -15.49
CA HIS A 52 2.06 13.27 -16.04
C HIS A 52 2.36 11.78 -15.87
N MET A 53 1.36 11.02 -15.44
CA MET A 53 1.50 9.57 -15.26
C MET A 53 1.83 8.86 -16.57
N LEU A 54 1.38 9.38 -17.71
CA LEU A 54 1.70 8.82 -19.02
C LEU A 54 3.20 8.82 -19.32
N ILE A 55 3.94 9.86 -18.89
CA ILE A 55 5.41 9.92 -19.05
C ILE A 55 6.06 8.74 -18.31
N ARG A 56 5.64 8.51 -17.07
CA ARG A 56 6.07 7.35 -16.28
C ARG A 56 5.71 6.05 -16.99
N ASP A 57 4.48 5.92 -17.47
CA ASP A 57 3.99 4.68 -18.06
C ASP A 57 4.74 4.31 -19.33
N VAL A 58 4.97 5.27 -20.22
CA VAL A 58 5.79 5.08 -21.42
C VAL A 58 7.21 4.67 -21.02
N ALA A 59 7.86 5.43 -20.13
CA ALA A 59 9.22 5.11 -19.68
C ALA A 59 9.32 3.75 -18.95
N TYR A 60 8.26 3.31 -18.28
CA TYR A 60 8.22 2.02 -17.59
C TYR A 60 8.00 0.86 -18.55
N GLN A 61 7.19 1.06 -19.60
CA GLN A 61 6.91 0.05 -20.62
C GLN A 61 8.11 -0.21 -21.54
N THR A 62 9.02 0.76 -21.72
CA THR A 62 10.24 0.57 -22.51
C THR A 62 11.31 -0.28 -21.81
N LEU A 63 11.16 -0.57 -20.51
CA LEU A 63 12.13 -1.36 -19.75
C LEU A 63 11.89 -2.88 -19.90
N PRO A 64 12.95 -3.67 -20.19
CA PRO A 64 12.89 -5.13 -20.15
C PRO A 64 12.38 -5.67 -18.81
N ARG A 65 11.65 -6.79 -18.83
CA ARG A 65 11.06 -7.38 -17.61
C ARG A 65 12.07 -7.68 -16.51
N VAL A 66 13.25 -8.20 -16.87
CA VAL A 66 14.33 -8.52 -15.91
C VAL A 66 14.82 -7.24 -15.21
N ASP A 67 15.04 -6.18 -15.99
CA ASP A 67 15.46 -4.88 -15.45
C ASP A 67 14.41 -4.28 -14.52
N ARG A 68 13.11 -4.50 -14.80
CA ARG A 68 12.05 -4.04 -13.90
C ARG A 68 12.14 -4.72 -12.54
N ARG A 69 12.31 -6.06 -12.48
CA ARG A 69 12.44 -6.78 -11.20
C ARG A 69 13.59 -6.25 -10.36
N GLN A 70 14.78 -6.13 -10.96
CA GLN A 70 15.97 -5.60 -10.27
C GLN A 70 15.75 -4.17 -9.77
N ARG A 71 15.17 -3.31 -10.61
CA ARG A 71 14.86 -1.92 -10.23
C ARG A 71 13.85 -1.86 -9.08
N HIS A 72 12.85 -2.73 -9.08
CA HIS A 72 11.87 -2.82 -7.99
C HIS A 72 12.52 -3.28 -6.68
N ALA A 73 13.44 -4.24 -6.71
CA ALA A 73 14.18 -4.69 -5.52
C ALA A 73 15.04 -3.56 -4.91
N ILE A 74 15.77 -2.83 -5.73
CA ILE A 74 16.63 -1.71 -5.27
C ILE A 74 15.79 -0.59 -4.66
N VAL A 75 14.67 -0.24 -5.30
CA VAL A 75 13.74 0.78 -4.76
C VAL A 75 13.11 0.30 -3.46
N ALA A 76 12.73 -0.98 -3.37
CA ALA A 76 12.18 -1.55 -2.14
C ALA A 76 13.18 -1.42 -0.98
N GLY A 77 14.42 -1.89 -1.17
CA GLY A 77 15.46 -1.79 -0.13
C GLY A 77 15.77 -0.34 0.28
N PHE A 78 15.84 0.58 -0.68
CA PHE A 78 15.99 2.00 -0.39
C PHE A 78 14.85 2.55 0.48
N LEU A 79 13.60 2.20 0.17
CA LEU A 79 12.45 2.63 0.95
C LEU A 79 12.40 1.96 2.32
N GLU A 80 12.78 0.70 2.46
CA GLU A 80 12.85 0.00 3.75
C GLU A 80 13.82 0.70 4.71
N GLU A 81 15.01 1.04 4.23
CA GLU A 81 16.02 1.75 5.02
C GLU A 81 15.53 3.12 5.48
N ALA A 82 14.77 3.82 4.63
CA ALA A 82 14.16 5.09 4.99
C ALA A 82 12.90 4.94 5.88
N THR A 83 12.32 3.74 5.99
CA THR A 83 11.05 3.51 6.70
C THR A 83 11.21 3.57 8.22
N SER A 84 12.38 3.22 8.74
CA SER A 84 12.70 3.27 10.18
C SER A 84 12.46 4.66 10.80
N GLU A 85 12.52 5.72 9.99
CA GLU A 85 12.33 7.11 10.43
C GLU A 85 10.97 7.72 10.04
N LEU A 86 10.26 7.18 9.02
CA LEU A 86 9.27 7.96 8.25
C LEU A 86 7.92 7.27 8.01
N GLY A 87 7.78 5.99 8.37
CA GLY A 87 6.51 5.27 8.27
C GLY A 87 5.97 5.20 6.84
N PHE A 88 6.81 4.82 5.86
CA PHE A 88 6.32 4.53 4.50
C PHE A 88 5.23 3.47 4.52
N SER A 89 4.30 3.57 3.58
CA SER A 89 3.18 2.65 3.49
C SER A 89 3.68 1.22 3.28
N ALA A 90 3.37 0.32 4.20
CA ALA A 90 3.65 -1.10 4.04
C ALA A 90 3.04 -1.66 2.75
N ALA A 91 1.91 -1.11 2.29
CA ALA A 91 1.31 -1.50 1.01
C ALA A 91 2.20 -1.13 -0.20
N ALA A 92 2.94 -0.02 -0.13
CA ALA A 92 3.89 0.36 -1.17
C ALA A 92 5.11 -0.58 -1.19
N LEU A 93 5.65 -0.93 -0.02
CA LEU A 93 6.74 -1.91 0.09
C LEU A 93 6.32 -3.29 -0.40
N ALA A 94 5.13 -3.74 -0.03
CA ALA A 94 4.52 -4.96 -0.56
C ALA A 94 4.48 -4.98 -2.08
N HIS A 95 4.01 -3.89 -2.70
CA HIS A 95 3.97 -3.77 -4.16
C HIS A 95 5.38 -3.88 -4.76
N HIS A 96 6.36 -3.15 -4.22
CA HIS A 96 7.72 -3.18 -4.75
C HIS A 96 8.39 -4.57 -4.62
N TRP A 97 8.23 -5.25 -3.49
CA TRP A 97 8.76 -6.60 -3.32
C TRP A 97 8.06 -7.63 -4.20
N ARG A 98 6.75 -7.49 -4.41
CA ARG A 98 6.00 -8.34 -5.34
C ARG A 98 6.49 -8.20 -6.77
N GLU A 99 6.65 -6.97 -7.25
CA GLU A 99 7.17 -6.70 -8.59
C GLU A 99 8.66 -7.10 -8.74
N ALA A 100 9.41 -7.14 -7.64
CA ALA A 100 10.77 -7.69 -7.61
C ALA A 100 10.80 -9.23 -7.68
N GLY A 101 9.70 -9.90 -7.37
CA GLY A 101 9.61 -11.36 -7.27
C GLY A 101 10.01 -11.93 -5.90
N ASP A 102 10.21 -11.09 -4.89
CA ASP A 102 10.43 -11.53 -3.50
C ASP A 102 9.08 -11.72 -2.80
N THR A 103 8.47 -12.88 -3.04
CA THR A 103 7.16 -13.23 -2.47
C THR A 103 7.14 -13.22 -0.94
N PRO A 104 8.13 -13.79 -0.22
CA PRO A 104 8.14 -13.76 1.24
C PRO A 104 8.09 -12.34 1.82
N ARG A 105 8.92 -11.41 1.32
CA ARG A 105 8.86 -10.01 1.77
C ARG A 105 7.54 -9.36 1.40
N ALA A 106 7.05 -9.58 0.18
CA ALA A 106 5.78 -9.03 -0.27
C ALA A 106 4.62 -9.44 0.65
N VAL A 107 4.53 -10.72 1.00
CA VAL A 107 3.51 -11.26 1.94
C VAL A 107 3.65 -10.61 3.31
N GLY A 108 4.87 -10.52 3.86
CA GLY A 108 5.12 -9.88 5.16
C GLY A 108 4.61 -8.43 5.20
N TYR A 109 4.89 -7.65 4.16
CA TYR A 109 4.39 -6.28 4.07
C TYR A 109 2.89 -6.17 3.79
N LEU A 110 2.28 -7.09 3.03
CA LEU A 110 0.83 -7.12 2.83
C LEU A 110 0.12 -7.39 4.16
N MET A 111 0.63 -8.32 4.98
CA MET A 111 0.12 -8.58 6.31
C MET A 111 0.26 -7.35 7.22
N SER A 112 1.43 -6.71 7.25
CA SER A 112 1.65 -5.48 8.02
C SER A 112 0.73 -4.34 7.57
N ALA A 113 0.54 -4.17 6.26
CA ALA A 113 -0.38 -3.19 5.70
C ALA A 113 -1.84 -3.49 6.08
N GLY A 114 -2.23 -4.77 6.05
CA GLY A 114 -3.53 -5.24 6.49
C GLY A 114 -3.76 -4.92 7.97
N ASP A 115 -2.77 -5.18 8.82
CA ASP A 115 -2.84 -4.87 10.25
C ASP A 115 -2.98 -3.37 10.50
N GLN A 116 -2.23 -2.54 9.76
CA GLN A 116 -2.33 -1.08 9.85
C GLN A 116 -3.72 -0.57 9.44
N ALA A 117 -4.24 -1.04 8.31
CA ALA A 117 -5.58 -0.70 7.84
C ALA A 117 -6.67 -1.19 8.81
N GLY A 118 -6.49 -2.39 9.36
CA GLY A 118 -7.41 -3.03 10.30
C GLY A 118 -7.43 -2.37 11.68
N ARG A 119 -6.33 -1.75 12.14
CA ARG A 119 -6.34 -0.89 13.34
C ARG A 119 -7.05 0.43 13.10
N GLY A 120 -7.00 0.94 11.86
CA GLY A 120 -7.78 2.10 11.43
C GLY A 120 -9.24 1.78 11.13
N TRP A 121 -9.90 2.65 10.38
CA TRP A 121 -11.31 2.50 9.99
C TRP A 121 -11.49 1.81 8.63
N ALA A 122 -10.39 1.42 7.96
CA ALA A 122 -10.41 0.89 6.60
C ALA A 122 -10.47 -0.65 6.60
N LYS A 123 -11.54 -1.23 7.16
CA LYS A 123 -11.67 -2.69 7.32
C LYS A 123 -11.71 -3.41 5.97
N GLU A 124 -12.39 -2.83 4.98
CA GLU A 124 -12.46 -3.35 3.61
C GLU A 124 -11.08 -3.37 2.97
N ARG A 125 -10.23 -2.37 3.25
CA ARG A 125 -8.87 -2.35 2.74
C ARG A 125 -8.01 -3.43 3.39
N ALA A 126 -8.17 -3.67 4.69
CA ALA A 126 -7.50 -4.78 5.37
C ALA A 126 -7.88 -6.14 4.75
N VAL A 127 -9.17 -6.37 4.49
CA VAL A 127 -9.67 -7.57 3.79
C VAL A 127 -9.01 -7.75 2.43
N GLN A 128 -8.92 -6.69 1.62
CA GLN A 128 -8.25 -6.75 0.32
C GLN A 128 -6.77 -7.13 0.45
N LEU A 129 -6.05 -6.50 1.39
CA LEU A 129 -4.63 -6.75 1.60
C LEU A 129 -4.33 -8.19 2.06
N TYR A 130 -5.16 -8.76 2.95
CA TYR A 130 -5.00 -10.15 3.36
C TYR A 130 -5.37 -11.13 2.23
N ARG A 131 -6.36 -10.81 1.39
CA ARG A 131 -6.65 -11.61 0.18
C ARG A 131 -5.51 -11.58 -0.83
N GLU A 132 -4.90 -10.41 -1.03
CA GLU A 132 -3.69 -10.29 -1.86
C GLU A 132 -2.56 -11.16 -1.29
N ALA A 133 -2.34 -11.15 0.04
CA ALA A 133 -1.32 -12.00 0.68
C ALA A 133 -1.62 -13.50 0.51
N LEU A 134 -2.88 -13.89 0.70
CA LEU A 134 -3.33 -15.27 0.55
C LEU A 134 -3.12 -15.79 -0.87
N GLY A 135 -3.36 -14.95 -1.89
CA GLY A 135 -3.14 -15.30 -3.29
C GLY A 135 -1.67 -15.48 -3.70
N LEU A 136 -0.72 -15.11 -2.83
CA LEU A 136 0.72 -15.25 -3.08
C LEU A 136 1.35 -16.47 -2.37
N VAL A 137 0.68 -17.06 -1.39
CA VAL A 137 1.20 -18.22 -0.64
C VAL A 137 0.69 -19.53 -1.25
N SER A 138 1.51 -20.58 -1.20
CA SER A 138 1.10 -21.92 -1.63
C SER A 138 0.12 -22.53 -0.62
N GLU A 139 -0.73 -23.45 -1.07
CA GLU A 139 -1.61 -24.24 -0.20
C GLU A 139 -0.83 -25.02 0.86
N ASP A 140 0.38 -25.47 0.54
CA ASP A 140 1.26 -26.24 1.46
C ASP A 140 1.93 -25.37 2.54
N SER A 141 1.76 -24.04 2.49
CA SER A 141 2.34 -23.10 3.47
C SER A 141 1.50 -23.05 4.76
N GLY A 142 1.29 -24.22 5.39
CA GLY A 142 0.32 -24.46 6.47
C GLY A 142 0.19 -23.32 7.47
N ASP A 143 1.21 -23.10 8.30
CA ASP A 143 1.14 -22.11 9.40
C ASP A 143 0.92 -20.67 8.89
N LEU A 144 1.65 -20.26 7.85
CA LEU A 144 1.54 -18.91 7.28
C LEU A 144 0.15 -18.68 6.66
N ARG A 145 -0.35 -19.67 5.91
CA ARG A 145 -1.66 -19.60 5.25
C ARG A 145 -2.79 -19.55 6.28
N GLN A 146 -2.70 -20.37 7.33
CA GLN A 146 -3.68 -20.34 8.44
C GLN A 146 -3.65 -19.00 9.16
N GLU A 147 -2.47 -18.41 9.40
CA GLU A 147 -2.37 -17.09 10.02
C GLU A 147 -2.99 -15.99 9.15
N ILE A 148 -2.76 -16.01 7.83
CA ILE A 148 -3.39 -15.06 6.89
C ILE A 148 -4.92 -15.24 6.90
N LEU A 149 -5.42 -16.47 6.85
CA LEU A 149 -6.86 -16.77 6.89
C LEU A 149 -7.51 -16.28 8.18
N ARG A 150 -6.86 -16.49 9.34
CA ARG A 150 -7.34 -16.01 10.63
C ARG A 150 -7.50 -14.49 10.65
N ARG A 151 -6.48 -13.75 10.18
CA ARG A 151 -6.53 -12.28 10.10
C ARG A 151 -7.59 -11.80 9.11
N LEU A 152 -7.72 -12.47 7.97
CA LEU A 152 -8.75 -12.19 6.96
C LEU A 152 -10.17 -12.37 7.53
N ALA A 153 -10.41 -13.44 8.30
CA ALA A 153 -11.71 -13.70 8.91
C ALA A 153 -12.10 -12.59 9.90
N VAL A 154 -11.18 -12.21 10.78
CA VAL A 154 -11.38 -11.12 11.75
C VAL A 154 -11.66 -9.79 11.03
N ALA A 155 -10.87 -9.44 10.02
CA ALA A 155 -11.06 -8.21 9.25
C ALA A 155 -12.38 -8.22 8.47
N SER A 156 -12.78 -9.37 7.93
CA SER A 156 -14.05 -9.52 7.21
C SER A 156 -15.22 -9.29 8.16
N GLN A 157 -15.25 -9.96 9.31
CA GLN A 157 -16.31 -9.77 10.31
C GLN A 157 -16.45 -8.30 10.73
N ALA A 158 -15.31 -7.62 10.97
CA ALA A 158 -15.32 -6.20 11.32
C ALA A 158 -15.88 -5.31 10.19
N ALA A 159 -15.57 -5.62 8.92
CA ALA A 159 -16.09 -4.89 7.76
C ALA A 159 -17.62 -5.05 7.62
N TRP A 160 -18.14 -6.28 7.80
CA TRP A 160 -19.57 -6.55 7.78
C TRP A 160 -20.33 -5.73 8.82
N HIS A 161 -19.85 -5.70 10.06
CA HIS A 161 -20.48 -4.91 11.13
C HIS A 161 -20.42 -3.40 10.89
N LEU A 162 -19.34 -2.89 10.29
CA LEU A 162 -19.23 -1.47 9.97
C LEU A 162 -20.25 -1.06 8.90
N ALA A 163 -20.38 -1.86 7.85
CA ALA A 163 -21.36 -1.63 6.79
C ALA A 163 -22.81 -1.68 7.30
N ASP A 164 -23.12 -2.63 8.19
CA ASP A 164 -24.44 -2.76 8.82
C ASP A 164 -24.75 -1.53 9.71
N MET A 165 -23.77 -1.06 10.50
CA MET A 165 -23.91 0.14 11.31
C MET A 165 -24.10 1.41 10.48
N GLU A 166 -23.41 1.55 9.35
CA GLU A 166 -23.58 2.67 8.43
C GLU A 166 -24.96 2.63 7.77
N HIS A 167 -25.46 1.44 7.42
CA HIS A 167 -26.81 1.25 6.90
C HIS A 167 -27.89 1.64 7.92
N LEU A 168 -27.71 1.26 9.20
CA LEU A 168 -28.60 1.65 10.30
C LEU A 168 -28.60 3.17 10.55
N ARG A 169 -27.43 3.82 10.46
CA ARG A 169 -27.34 5.29 10.57
C ARG A 169 -28.00 6.02 9.41
N ALA A 170 -27.99 5.46 8.22
CA ALA A 170 -28.65 6.03 7.03
C ALA A 170 -30.18 5.84 7.04
N ARG A 171 -30.71 4.97 7.91
CA ARG A 171 -32.15 4.69 8.07
C ARG A 171 -32.59 4.62 9.54
N PRO A 172 -32.58 5.76 10.26
CA PRO A 172 -32.92 5.79 11.68
C PRO A 172 -34.35 5.30 11.98
N ASP A 173 -35.30 5.53 11.07
CA ASP A 173 -36.73 5.24 11.27
C ASP A 173 -37.10 3.74 11.20
N GLU A 174 -36.26 2.87 10.62
CA GLU A 174 -36.50 1.42 10.57
C GLU A 174 -35.94 0.68 11.80
N ALA A 175 -34.91 1.22 12.45
CA ALA A 175 -34.32 0.63 13.66
C ALA A 175 -35.25 0.75 14.88
N ALA A 176 -35.99 1.87 14.99
CA ALA A 176 -36.96 2.10 16.07
C ALA A 176 -38.16 1.13 16.04
N LYS A 177 -38.49 0.56 14.87
CA LYS A 177 -39.61 -0.39 14.70
C LYS A 177 -39.27 -1.84 15.06
N ARG A 178 -38.00 -2.15 15.37
CA ARG A 178 -37.54 -3.50 15.75
C ARG A 178 -37.30 -3.70 17.24
N ALA A 179 -37.46 -2.66 18.07
CA ALA A 179 -37.49 -2.84 19.51
C ALA A 179 -38.79 -3.58 19.89
N PRO A 180 -38.74 -4.73 20.58
CA PRO A 180 -39.95 -5.40 21.04
C PRO A 180 -40.67 -4.46 22.02
N GLU A 181 -41.93 -4.15 21.73
CA GLU A 181 -42.81 -3.48 22.69
C GLU A 181 -42.85 -4.33 23.95
N SER A 182 -42.16 -3.89 24.99
CA SER A 182 -42.31 -4.45 26.33
C SER A 182 -43.72 -4.09 26.81
N GLY A 183 -44.69 -4.94 26.46
CA GLY A 183 -46.05 -4.88 26.96
C GLY A 183 -46.07 -5.12 28.46
N GLY A 184 -45.97 -4.03 29.24
CA GLY A 184 -46.28 -4.03 30.65
C GLY A 184 -47.76 -3.72 30.85
N SER A 185 -48.55 -4.73 31.18
CA SER A 185 -49.83 -4.49 31.87
C SER A 185 -49.57 -4.32 33.36
N PRO A 186 -50.08 -3.26 34.01
CA PRO A 186 -50.00 -3.13 35.46
C PRO A 186 -51.12 -3.96 36.13
N PRO A 187 -50.85 -4.71 37.22
CA PRO A 187 -51.91 -5.26 38.04
C PRO A 187 -52.48 -4.18 38.98
N ALA A 188 -53.79 -4.26 39.20
CA ALA A 188 -54.59 -3.45 40.12
C ALA A 188 -54.34 -3.81 41.59
#